data_AF-A0A256YN40-F1
#
_entry.id   AF-A0A256YN40-F1
#
_cell.length_a   1.000
_cell.length_b   1.000
_cell.length_c   1.000
_cell.angle_alpha   90.00
_cell.angle_beta   90.00
_cell.angle_gamma   90.00
#
_symmetry.space_group_name_H-M   'P 1'
#
loop_
_entity.id
_entity.type
_entity.pdbx_description
1 polymer ?
#
loop_
_entity_poly.entity_id
_entity_poly.type
_entity_poly.pdbx_seq_one_letter_code
_entity_poly.pdbx_strand_id
1 'polypeptide(L)' 'MFPSKRELEKNNIVVLNVKQLLRNKILLRDAVKKLRDICIDLDGDIGKISNEKILLVPANMRIIHRGS' A
#
# COMPACT_ATOMS: atom_id res chain seq x y z
N MET A 1 -10.35 2.05 12.08
CA MET A 1 -10.33 1.46 10.73
C MET A 1 -9.43 2.31 9.86
N PHE A 2 -8.43 1.73 9.16
CA PHE A 2 -7.56 2.50 8.26
C PHE A 2 -8.38 3.03 7.07
N PRO A 3 -8.27 4.32 6.69
CA PRO A 3 -8.99 4.87 5.54
C PRO A 3 -8.77 4.05 4.26
N SER A 4 -7.53 3.59 4.05
CA SER A 4 -7.15 2.76 2.91
C SER A 4 -7.97 1.46 2.80
N LYS A 5 -8.34 0.84 3.92
CA LYS A 5 -9.15 -0.40 3.92
C LYS A 5 -10.52 -0.16 3.27
N ARG A 6 -11.19 0.93 3.66
CA ARG A 6 -12.52 1.30 3.12
C ARG A 6 -12.48 1.61 1.64
N GLU A 7 -11.39 2.22 1.17
CA GLU A 7 -11.23 2.53 -0.24
C GLU A 7 -10.98 1.26 -1.06
N LEU A 8 -10.13 0.35 -0.58
CA LEU A 8 -9.91 -0.95 -1.23
C LEU A 8 -11.18 -1.80 -1.29
N GLU A 9 -12.00 -1.82 -0.23
CA GLU A 9 -13.30 -2.52 -0.20
C GLU A 9 -14.30 -1.97 -1.24
N LYS A 10 -14.14 -0.72 -1.68
CA LYS A 10 -14.96 -0.10 -2.74
C LYS A 10 -14.38 -0.33 -4.15
N ASN A 11 -13.38 -1.21 -4.29
CA ASN A 11 -12.60 -1.42 -5.52
C ASN A 11 -11.82 -0.17 -5.99
N ASN A 12 -11.48 0.75 -5.09
CA ASN A 12 -10.60 1.87 -5.45
C ASN A 12 -9.12 1.48 -5.35
N ILE A 13 -8.30 2.07 -6.23
CA ILE A 13 -6.84 2.04 -6.13
C ILE A 13 -6.38 3.19 -5.24
N VAL A 14 -5.44 2.94 -4.34
CA VAL A 14 -4.94 3.96 -3.40
C VAL A 14 -3.46 4.22 -3.65
N VAL A 15 -3.10 5.49 -3.86
CA VAL A 15 -1.71 5.96 -3.88
C VAL A 15 -1.44 6.75 -2.60
N LEU A 16 -0.54 6.23 -1.78
CA LEU A 16 -0.16 6.85 -0.51
C LEU A 16 1.17 7.60 -0.65
N ASN A 17 1.22 8.83 -0.15
CA ASN A 17 2.45 9.58 0.01
C ASN A 17 3.05 9.32 1.39
N VAL A 18 4.27 8.76 1.42
CA VAL A 18 5.01 8.42 2.64
C VAL A 18 6.17 9.36 2.94
N LYS A 19 6.30 10.49 2.23
CA LYS A 19 7.40 11.45 2.36
C LYS A 19 7.69 11.85 3.82
N GLN A 20 6.64 12.10 4.61
CA GLN A 20 6.80 12.49 6.01
C GLN A 20 7.36 11.36 6.88
N LEU A 21 7.06 10.10 6.54
CA LEU A 21 7.50 8.91 7.27
C LEU A 21 8.94 8.52 6.96
N LEU A 22 9.53 9.00 5.85
CA LEU A 22 10.91 8.70 5.48
C LEU A 22 11.94 9.10 6.55
N ARG A 23 11.63 10.11 7.37
CA ARG A 23 12.49 10.56 8.48
C ARG A 23 12.53 9.56 9.64
N ASN A 24 11.51 8.71 9.77
CA ASN A 24 11.42 7.69 10.81
C ASN A 24 11.23 6.31 10.19
N LYS A 25 12.34 5.61 9.97
CA LYS A 25 12.35 4.29 9.31
C LYS A 25 11.56 3.22 10.07
N ILE A 26 11.51 3.29 11.40
CA ILE A 26 10.75 2.32 12.22
C ILE A 26 9.26 2.53 11.96
N LEU A 27 8.79 3.77 12.08
CA LEU A 27 7.39 4.11 11.84
C LEU A 27 6.96 3.80 10.41
N LEU A 28 7.82 4.08 9.41
CA LEU A 28 7.57 3.72 8.03
C LEU A 28 7.41 2.21 7.86
N ARG A 29 8.35 1.41 8.41
CA ARG A 29 8.29 -0.05 8.32
C ARG A 29 7.02 -0.60 8.93
N ASP A 30 6.64 -0.10 10.11
CA ASP A 30 5.46 -0.56 10.82
C ASP A 30 4.16 -0.15 10.09
N ALA A 31 4.12 1.04 9.49
CA ALA A 31 3.02 1.48 8.65
C ALA A 31 2.89 0.61 7.38
N VAL A 32 3.99 0.34 6.68
CA VAL A 32 4.01 -0.53 5.49
C VAL A 32 3.58 -1.95 5.83
N LYS A 33 4.01 -2.49 6.98
CA LYS A 33 3.58 -3.81 7.45
C LYS A 33 2.06 -3.86 7.62
N LYS A 34 1.47 -2.90 8.34
CA LYS A 34 0.00 -2.82 8.51
C LYS A 34 -0.75 -2.71 7.19
N LEU A 35 -0.23 -1.92 6.24
CA LEU A 35 -0.84 -1.79 4.91
C LEU A 35 -0.75 -3.09 4.11
N ARG A 36 0.37 -3.82 4.22
CA ARG A 36 0.53 -5.14 3.61
C ARG A 36 -0.46 -6.14 4.21
N ASP A 37 -0.60 -6.18 5.52
CA ASP A 37 -1.54 -7.07 6.20
C ASP A 37 -2.98 -6.79 5.71
N ILE A 38 -3.38 -5.51 5.59
CA ILE A 38 -4.68 -5.12 5.01
C ILE A 38 -4.85 -5.61 3.57
N CYS A 39 -3.82 -5.49 2.73
CA CYS A 39 -3.91 -5.94 1.33
C CYS A 39 -4.03 -7.46 1.25
N ILE A 40 -3.29 -8.20 2.08
CA ILE A 40 -3.38 -9.67 2.16
C ILE A 40 -4.80 -10.09 2.60
N ASP A 41 -5.33 -9.46 3.64
CA ASP A 41 -6.69 -9.75 4.15
C ASP A 41 -7.79 -9.52 3.10
N LEU A 42 -7.56 -8.59 2.15
CA LEU A 42 -8.49 -8.24 1.08
C LEU A 42 -8.16 -8.92 -0.26
N ASP A 43 -7.20 -9.84 -0.31
CA ASP A 43 -6.67 -10.43 -1.55
C ASP A 43 -6.22 -9.38 -2.62
N GLY A 44 -5.81 -8.20 -2.15
CA GLY A 44 -5.22 -7.13 -2.95
C GLY A 44 -3.70 -7.26 -3.08
N ASP A 45 -3.05 -6.19 -3.53
CA ASP A 45 -1.59 -6.15 -3.72
C ASP A 45 -1.01 -4.78 -3.33
N ILE A 46 0.27 -4.75 -2.97
CA ILE A 46 0.98 -3.57 -2.48
C ILE A 46 2.36 -3.46 -3.11
N GLY A 47 2.68 -2.28 -3.65
CA GLY A 47 3.95 -2.04 -4.34
C GLY A 47 4.49 -0.64 -4.09
N LYS A 48 5.82 -0.52 -4.02
CA LYS A 48 6.49 0.78 -4.03
C LYS A 48 6.56 1.27 -5.47
N ILE A 49 6.03 2.47 -5.74
CA ILE A 49 6.09 3.09 -7.09
C ILE A 49 7.06 4.27 -7.15
N SER A 50 7.49 4.80 -6.00
CA SER A 50 8.62 5.72 -5.90
C SER A 50 9.18 5.76 -4.48
N ASN A 51 10.25 6.53 -4.23
CA ASN A 51 10.78 6.72 -2.87
C ASN A 51 9.78 7.31 -1.88
N GLU A 52 8.79 8.06 -2.37
CA GLU A 52 7.81 8.75 -1.54
C GLU A 52 6.40 8.18 -1.71
N LYS A 53 6.20 7.18 -2.58
CA LYS A 53 4.86 6.71 -2.94
C LYS A 53 4.73 5.19 -2.92
N ILE A 54 3.61 4.74 -2.37
CA ILE A 54 3.19 3.33 -2.31
C ILE A 54 1.83 3.22 -2.99
N LEU A 55 1.67 2.18 -3.79
CA LEU A 55 0.44 1.80 -4.46
C LEU A 55 -0.19 0.62 -3.71
N LEU A 56 -1.49 0.71 -3.47
CA LEU A 56 -2.33 -0.38 -2.97
C LEU A 56 -3.42 -0.62 -4.01
N VAL A 57 -3.62 -1.88 -4.39
CA VAL A 57 -4.69 -2.28 -5.31
C VAL A 57 -5.66 -3.25 -4.62
N PRO A 58 -6.96 -3.18 -4.93
CA PRO A 58 -7.99 -4.02 -4.31
C PRO A 58 -7.94 -5.46 -4.81
N ALA A 59 -8.87 -6.29 -4.33
CA ALA A 59 -9.11 -7.64 -4.83
C ALA A 59 -9.25 -7.67 -6.36
N ASN A 60 -8.85 -8.78 -6.99
CA ASN A 60 -8.87 -8.98 -8.45
C ASN A 60 -7.93 -8.07 -9.26
N MET A 61 -7.04 -7.31 -8.62
CA MET A 61 -5.96 -6.55 -9.28
C MET A 61 -4.60 -7.02 -8.77
N ARG A 62 -3.59 -7.03 -9.65
CA ARG A 62 -2.20 -7.37 -9.32
C ARG A 62 -1.23 -6.36 -9.90
N ILE A 63 -0.17 -6.05 -9.15
CA ILE A 63 0.88 -5.16 -9.60
C ILE A 63 1.91 -5.98 -10.37
N ILE A 64 2.00 -5.77 -11.68
CA ILE A 64 3.02 -6.42 -12.50
C ILE A 64 4.28 -5.56 -12.52
N HIS A 65 5.38 -6.07 -11.96
CA HIS A 65 6.70 -5.47 -12.10
C HIS A 65 7.40 -6.07 -13.32
N ARG A 66 7.63 -5.25 -14.35
CA ARG A 66 8.42 -5.63 -15.53
C ARG A 66 9.86 -5.14 -15.32
N GLY A 67 10.76 -6.08 -15.00
CA GLY A 67 12.20 -5.84 -14.90
C GLY A 67 12.70 -5.50 -13.49
N SER A 68 13.79 -6.15 -13.11
CA SER A 68 14.73 -5.79 -12.05
C SER A 68 16.05 -5.38 -12.68
#